data_AF-A0A3N5LRU0-F1
#
_entry.id   AF-A0A3N5LRU0-F1
#
_cell.length_a   1.000
_cell.length_b   1.000
_cell.length_c   1.000
_cell.angle_alpha   90.00
_cell.angle_beta   90.00
_cell.angle_gamma   90.00
#
_symmetry.space_group_name_H-M   'P 1'
#
loop_
_entity.id
_entity.type
_entity.pdbx_description
1 polymer ?
#
loop_
_entity_poly.entity_id
_entity_poly.type
_entity_poly.pdbx_seq_one_letter_code
_entity_poly.pdbx_strand_id
1 'polypeptide(L)'
;MSLYEKVVEEAVGATRAVFGVNKEKRGGKFHVKDAKPYVDAVNKMKAGEGQSKEVIALHVDSVNAHFDIMTGLTDYVRPEDDPFVEHYQTPPILEILYDEDPDFKASMWKFIEAIGAQAALVGREAVRRYGGMYGPTCVVDFAMSVGSVPNLVNQILVDLDIPADHKKTILASKSWGMNTSYGLGGALRGAIESGKTLAEAERAEIEMLQMVYREPIAAQAHLMDTHNLGGHGPHNSFDVRKYMQQYKDRMKPTIVAAMKAGVHQANICAVPAYCVGDVAHHTAQSAYNMFNDDMVFAIYEAVTDVLENTLRRGLEKGAFKSVYDVLSVATGSTACATAYILWKDSFTVPMVIDLLNKRFHNYCAMHPDRGEADELHNVDFMDILKRGEAILDITPLGKGGKIKGVEVDLSTVDSNDVISNPQRYTYPACAITQRFAALMTLSDFPCFLTPE
;
A
#
# COMPACT_ATOMS: atom_id res chain seq x y z
N MET A 1 -22.24 21.27 -5.36
CA MET A 1 -21.63 20.00 -4.96
C MET A 1 -21.07 20.19 -3.57
N SER A 2 -21.45 19.33 -2.61
CA SER A 2 -20.84 19.38 -1.27
C SER A 2 -19.40 18.85 -1.31
N LEU A 3 -18.57 19.17 -0.29
CA LEU A 3 -17.23 18.58 -0.18
C LEU A 3 -17.27 17.05 -0.14
N TYR A 4 -18.27 16.46 0.54
CA TYR A 4 -18.41 15.01 0.65
C TYR A 4 -18.79 14.36 -0.68
N GLU A 5 -19.72 14.97 -1.41
CA GLU A 5 -20.09 14.55 -2.76
C GLU A 5 -18.90 14.61 -3.69
N LYS A 6 -18.10 15.68 -3.65
CA LYS A 6 -16.84 15.78 -4.40
C LYS A 6 -15.89 14.61 -4.11
N VAL A 7 -15.60 14.36 -2.83
CA VAL A 7 -14.67 13.28 -2.43
C VAL A 7 -15.20 11.91 -2.87
N VAL A 8 -16.51 11.67 -2.77
CA VAL A 8 -17.13 10.42 -3.23
C VAL A 8 -16.99 10.26 -4.75
N GLU A 9 -17.32 11.30 -5.54
CA GLU A 9 -17.23 11.22 -7.00
C GLU A 9 -15.78 11.07 -7.49
N GLU A 10 -14.82 11.74 -6.85
CA GLU A 10 -13.39 11.59 -7.17
C GLU A 10 -12.87 10.19 -6.84
N ALA A 11 -13.19 9.66 -5.65
CA ALA A 11 -12.79 8.31 -5.24
C ALA A 11 -13.42 7.24 -6.15
N VAL A 12 -14.74 7.26 -6.32
CA VAL A 12 -15.46 6.31 -7.19
C VAL A 12 -14.97 6.42 -8.64
N GLY A 13 -14.75 7.65 -9.13
CA GLY A 13 -14.24 7.89 -10.47
C GLY A 13 -12.87 7.28 -10.73
N ALA A 14 -11.92 7.44 -9.80
CA ALA A 14 -10.60 6.84 -9.88
C ALA A 14 -10.68 5.30 -9.81
N THR A 15 -11.39 4.75 -8.81
CA THR A 15 -11.58 3.30 -8.68
C THR A 15 -12.21 2.68 -9.93
N ARG A 16 -13.25 3.32 -10.50
CA ARG A 16 -13.91 2.83 -11.71
C ARG A 16 -13.03 2.91 -12.95
N ALA A 17 -12.10 3.86 -13.01
CA ALA A 17 -11.16 3.95 -14.11
C ALA A 17 -10.21 2.73 -14.14
N VAL A 18 -9.66 2.36 -12.99
CA VAL A 18 -8.81 1.16 -12.84
C VAL A 18 -9.62 -0.11 -13.08
N PHE A 19 -10.79 -0.23 -12.43
CA PHE A 19 -11.70 -1.36 -12.61
C PHE A 19 -12.06 -1.58 -14.08
N GLY A 20 -12.40 -0.51 -14.81
CA GLY A 20 -12.79 -0.58 -16.21
C GLY A 20 -11.67 -1.13 -17.10
N VAL A 21 -10.43 -0.70 -16.88
CA VAL A 21 -9.26 -1.20 -17.62
C VAL A 21 -9.03 -2.67 -17.32
N ASN A 22 -9.00 -3.06 -16.04
CA ASN A 22 -8.83 -4.46 -15.63
C ASN A 22 -9.95 -5.35 -16.18
N LYS A 23 -11.19 -4.88 -16.20
CA LYS A 23 -12.33 -5.60 -16.80
C LYS A 23 -12.12 -5.90 -18.28
N GLU A 24 -11.67 -4.90 -19.04
CA GLU A 24 -11.48 -5.00 -20.48
C GLU A 24 -10.24 -5.83 -20.84
N LYS A 25 -9.17 -5.73 -20.05
CA LYS A 25 -7.84 -6.21 -20.43
C LYS A 25 -7.33 -7.41 -19.64
N ARG A 26 -8.05 -7.88 -18.61
CA ARG A 26 -7.70 -9.11 -17.85
C ARG A 26 -7.40 -10.28 -18.80
N GLY A 27 -6.37 -11.06 -18.48
CA GLY A 27 -5.84 -12.13 -19.33
C GLY A 27 -5.04 -11.69 -20.55
N GLY A 28 -4.97 -10.38 -20.83
CA GLY A 28 -4.19 -9.80 -21.92
C GLY A 28 -2.76 -9.42 -21.52
N LYS A 29 -2.08 -8.74 -22.46
CA LYS A 29 -0.77 -8.13 -22.21
C LYS A 29 -0.95 -6.69 -21.74
N PHE A 30 -0.30 -6.35 -20.64
CA PHE A 30 -0.24 -4.99 -20.10
C PHE A 30 0.62 -4.07 -20.96
N HIS A 31 0.18 -2.81 -21.09
CA HIS A 31 1.00 -1.70 -21.55
C HIS A 31 0.89 -0.53 -20.56
N VAL A 32 1.97 0.20 -20.29
CA VAL A 32 1.94 1.35 -19.34
C VAL A 32 0.84 2.37 -19.70
N LYS A 33 0.58 2.55 -21.00
CA LYS A 33 -0.47 3.44 -21.51
C LYS A 33 -1.89 2.99 -21.15
N ASP A 34 -2.09 1.76 -20.72
CA ASP A 34 -3.37 1.25 -20.27
C ASP A 34 -3.89 2.01 -19.04
N ALA A 35 -3.00 2.61 -18.24
CA ALA A 35 -3.35 3.41 -17.08
C ALA A 35 -3.89 4.82 -17.42
N LYS A 36 -3.96 5.20 -18.71
CA LYS A 36 -4.42 6.52 -19.15
C LYS A 36 -5.82 6.90 -18.62
N PRO A 37 -6.81 5.99 -18.54
CA PRO A 37 -8.11 6.32 -17.94
C PRO A 37 -8.02 6.77 -16.48
N TYR A 38 -7.13 6.17 -15.68
CA TYR A 38 -6.87 6.60 -14.30
C TYR A 38 -6.25 8.00 -14.28
N VAL A 39 -5.22 8.25 -15.10
CA VAL A 39 -4.60 9.58 -15.23
C VAL A 39 -5.63 10.64 -15.64
N ASP A 40 -6.58 10.29 -16.52
CA ASP A 40 -7.66 11.19 -16.93
C ASP A 40 -8.72 11.43 -15.85
N ALA A 41 -8.93 10.47 -14.94
CA ALA A 41 -9.76 10.67 -13.77
C ALA A 41 -9.07 11.64 -12.78
N VAL A 42 -7.79 11.42 -12.49
CA VAL A 42 -6.97 12.28 -11.62
C VAL A 42 -6.88 13.71 -12.15
N ASN A 43 -6.69 13.89 -13.46
CA ASN A 43 -6.59 15.21 -14.08
C ASN A 43 -7.87 16.07 -13.98
N LYS A 44 -9.00 15.48 -13.60
CA LYS A 44 -10.25 16.21 -13.34
C LYS A 44 -10.33 16.73 -11.90
N MET A 45 -9.51 16.21 -10.99
CA MET A 45 -9.50 16.60 -9.59
C MET A 45 -9.01 18.04 -9.43
N LYS A 46 -9.75 18.83 -8.65
CA LYS A 46 -9.45 20.24 -8.37
C LYS A 46 -9.66 20.51 -6.90
N ALA A 47 -8.99 21.53 -6.35
CA ALA A 47 -9.27 21.94 -4.98
C ALA A 47 -10.72 22.43 -4.86
N GLY A 48 -11.47 21.79 -3.95
CA GLY A 48 -12.77 22.28 -3.50
C GLY A 48 -12.64 23.30 -2.37
N GLU A 49 -13.78 23.73 -1.84
CA GLU A 49 -13.82 24.62 -0.67
C GLU A 49 -13.08 24.00 0.53
N GLY A 50 -12.19 24.77 1.16
CA GLY A 50 -11.39 24.33 2.31
C GLY A 50 -10.19 23.42 1.97
N GLN A 51 -9.98 23.05 0.70
CA GLN A 51 -8.83 22.25 0.28
C GLN A 51 -7.68 23.14 -0.21
N SER A 52 -6.43 22.75 0.08
CA SER A 52 -5.23 23.40 -0.49
C SER A 52 -5.05 22.96 -1.94
N LYS A 53 -4.87 23.95 -2.84
CA LYS A 53 -4.53 23.69 -4.24
C LYS A 53 -3.16 23.04 -4.40
N GLU A 54 -2.22 23.35 -3.51
CA GLU A 54 -0.89 22.77 -3.51
C GLU A 54 -0.91 21.30 -3.10
N VAL A 55 -1.78 20.91 -2.15
CA VAL A 55 -1.98 19.48 -1.81
C VAL A 55 -2.58 18.71 -2.98
N ILE A 56 -3.57 19.27 -3.68
CA ILE A 56 -4.11 18.64 -4.89
C ILE A 56 -3.07 18.58 -6.01
N ALA A 57 -2.24 19.62 -6.17
CA ALA A 57 -1.16 19.63 -7.15
C ALA A 57 -0.11 18.54 -6.85
N LEU A 58 0.24 18.30 -5.58
CA LEU A 58 1.13 17.19 -5.20
C LEU A 58 0.61 15.84 -5.70
N HIS A 59 -0.71 15.60 -5.65
CA HIS A 59 -1.34 14.40 -6.19
C HIS A 59 -1.31 14.38 -7.72
N VAL A 60 -1.92 15.39 -8.35
CA VAL A 60 -2.12 15.44 -9.81
C VAL A 60 -0.79 15.49 -10.56
N ASP A 61 0.15 16.33 -10.13
CA ASP A 61 1.44 16.47 -10.79
C ASP A 61 2.29 15.21 -10.61
N SER A 62 2.19 14.52 -9.47
CA SER A 62 2.88 13.25 -9.23
C SER A 62 2.41 12.17 -10.21
N VAL A 63 1.10 12.02 -10.38
CA VAL A 63 0.52 11.04 -11.32
C VAL A 63 0.94 11.32 -12.76
N ASN A 64 0.88 12.59 -13.19
CA ASN A 64 1.32 12.96 -14.54
C ASN A 64 2.83 12.77 -14.73
N ALA A 65 3.65 13.18 -13.77
CA ALA A 65 5.09 12.99 -13.82
C ALA A 65 5.44 11.50 -13.90
N HIS A 66 4.83 10.68 -13.04
CA HIS A 66 5.01 9.24 -13.03
C HIS A 66 4.63 8.61 -14.38
N PHE A 67 3.41 8.85 -14.86
CA PHE A 67 2.92 8.29 -16.12
C PHE A 67 3.78 8.68 -17.33
N ASP A 68 4.11 9.97 -17.47
CA ASP A 68 4.93 10.46 -18.57
C ASP A 68 6.36 9.92 -18.56
N ILE A 69 6.96 9.81 -17.38
CA ILE A 69 8.32 9.25 -17.25
C ILE A 69 8.27 7.77 -17.60
N MET A 70 7.32 7.01 -17.03
CA MET A 70 7.18 5.57 -17.27
C MET A 70 6.96 5.28 -18.75
N THR A 71 5.99 5.95 -19.39
CA THR A 71 5.71 5.78 -20.82
C THR A 71 6.88 6.19 -21.72
N GLY A 72 7.77 7.06 -21.24
CA GLY A 72 9.02 7.43 -21.93
C GLY A 72 10.18 6.46 -21.71
N LEU A 73 10.16 5.65 -20.64
CA LEU A 73 11.23 4.71 -20.29
C LEU A 73 10.92 3.27 -20.71
N THR A 74 9.65 2.87 -20.66
CA THR A 74 9.22 1.52 -21.02
C THR A 74 7.75 1.49 -21.46
N ASP A 75 7.39 0.45 -22.20
CA ASP A 75 6.01 0.13 -22.55
C ASP A 75 5.42 -0.96 -21.65
N TYR A 76 6.26 -1.68 -20.90
CA TYR A 76 5.88 -2.84 -20.11
C TYR A 76 6.70 -2.94 -18.83
N VAL A 77 6.04 -3.26 -17.73
CA VAL A 77 6.68 -3.62 -16.45
C VAL A 77 6.35 -5.08 -16.17
N ARG A 78 7.38 -5.89 -15.88
CA ARG A 78 7.18 -7.30 -15.56
C ARG A 78 6.52 -7.46 -14.18
N PRO A 79 5.73 -8.52 -13.96
CA PRO A 79 5.10 -8.77 -12.66
C PRO A 79 6.07 -8.73 -11.47
N GLU A 80 7.31 -9.14 -11.67
CA GLU A 80 8.33 -9.19 -10.61
C GLU A 80 8.88 -7.81 -10.22
N ASP A 81 8.67 -6.80 -11.07
CA ASP A 81 9.14 -5.42 -10.85
C ASP A 81 8.01 -4.46 -10.44
N ASP A 82 6.75 -4.81 -10.74
CA ASP A 82 5.60 -3.94 -10.48
C ASP A 82 5.38 -3.56 -9.00
N PRO A 83 5.71 -4.39 -7.98
CA PRO A 83 5.50 -4.00 -6.59
C PRO A 83 6.38 -2.81 -6.16
N PHE A 84 7.46 -2.54 -6.88
CA PHE A 84 8.41 -1.48 -6.51
C PHE A 84 8.06 -0.10 -7.06
N VAL A 85 7.12 -0.05 -8.00
CA VAL A 85 6.80 1.16 -8.80
C VAL A 85 6.30 2.32 -7.93
N GLU A 86 5.67 2.02 -6.80
CA GLU A 86 5.18 2.98 -5.79
C GLU A 86 6.24 3.45 -4.77
N HIS A 87 7.43 2.85 -4.78
CA HIS A 87 8.50 3.19 -3.83
C HIS A 87 9.50 4.22 -4.37
N TYR A 88 9.34 4.65 -5.63
CA TYR A 88 10.32 5.49 -6.32
C TYR A 88 10.12 7.00 -6.11
N GLN A 89 9.01 7.44 -5.50
CA GLN A 89 8.65 8.86 -5.44
C GLN A 89 9.21 9.57 -4.21
N THR A 90 9.15 8.95 -3.03
CA THR A 90 9.65 9.58 -1.80
C THR A 90 11.17 9.75 -1.75
N PRO A 91 11.99 8.84 -2.30
CA PRO A 91 13.43 9.05 -2.34
C PRO A 91 13.85 10.39 -2.98
N PRO A 92 13.41 10.76 -4.20
CA PRO A 92 13.73 12.07 -4.76
C PRO A 92 13.06 13.23 -4.01
N ILE A 93 11.88 13.05 -3.41
CA ILE A 93 11.23 14.09 -2.59
C ILE A 93 12.09 14.43 -1.37
N LEU A 94 12.61 13.43 -0.66
CA LEU A 94 13.48 13.66 0.50
C LEU A 94 14.74 14.42 0.11
N GLU A 95 15.36 14.09 -1.03
CA GLU A 95 16.52 14.86 -1.50
C GLU A 95 16.18 16.30 -1.85
N ILE A 96 15.00 16.56 -2.43
CA ILE A 96 14.53 17.95 -2.64
C ILE A 96 14.35 18.65 -1.30
N LEU A 97 13.73 18.00 -0.30
CA LEU A 97 13.59 18.59 1.04
C LEU A 97 14.97 18.86 1.69
N TYR A 98 15.97 18.01 1.47
CA TYR A 98 17.33 18.26 1.97
C TYR A 98 17.98 19.48 1.29
N ASP A 99 17.69 19.72 0.02
CA ASP A 99 18.23 20.87 -0.71
C ASP A 99 17.50 22.17 -0.33
N GLU A 100 16.20 22.11 -0.07
CA GLU A 100 15.34 23.28 0.13
C GLU A 100 15.10 23.64 1.61
N ASP A 101 15.31 22.70 2.54
CA ASP A 101 15.18 22.91 3.99
C ASP A 101 16.43 22.39 4.75
N PRO A 102 17.44 23.26 4.98
CA PRO A 102 18.65 22.90 5.71
C PRO A 102 18.42 22.49 7.17
N ASP A 103 17.37 23.00 7.83
CA ASP A 103 17.07 22.68 9.23
C ASP A 103 16.45 21.28 9.35
N PHE A 104 15.58 20.93 8.40
CA PHE A 104 15.09 19.56 8.26
C PHE A 104 16.23 18.61 7.93
N LYS A 105 17.12 18.97 6.99
CA LYS A 105 18.34 18.20 6.69
C LYS A 105 19.17 17.95 7.95
N ALA A 106 19.47 18.98 8.74
CA ALA A 106 20.21 18.82 9.99
C ALA A 106 19.51 17.86 10.98
N SER A 107 18.18 17.90 11.04
CA SER A 107 17.39 17.00 11.89
C SER A 107 17.41 15.55 11.39
N MET A 108 17.36 15.34 10.08
CA MET A 108 17.50 14.02 9.47
C MET A 108 18.88 13.41 9.75
N TRP A 109 19.95 14.22 9.71
CA TRP A 109 21.30 13.73 10.01
C TRP A 109 21.45 13.31 11.48
N LYS A 110 20.88 14.08 12.42
CA LYS A 110 20.79 13.66 13.83
C LYS A 110 20.07 12.32 13.98
N PHE A 111 19.00 12.11 13.21
CA PHE A 111 18.26 10.85 13.22
C PHE A 111 19.09 9.68 12.64
N ILE A 112 19.81 9.90 11.53
CA ILE A 112 20.73 8.91 10.94
C ILE A 112 21.84 8.51 11.92
N GLU A 113 22.42 9.47 12.63
CA GLU A 113 23.40 9.21 13.70
C GLU A 113 22.78 8.39 14.84
N ALA A 114 21.54 8.72 15.22
CA ALA A 114 20.81 8.01 16.26
C ALA A 114 20.50 6.54 15.90
N ILE A 115 20.22 6.22 14.63
CA ILE A 115 20.09 4.83 14.17
C ILE A 115 21.37 4.05 14.51
N GLY A 116 22.54 4.62 14.22
CA GLY A 116 23.83 3.98 14.53
C GLY A 116 24.11 3.88 16.03
N ALA A 117 23.77 4.92 16.79
CA ALA A 117 23.93 4.92 18.25
C ALA A 117 22.99 3.92 18.96
N GLN A 118 21.86 3.58 18.34
CA GLN A 118 20.87 2.64 18.85
C GLN A 118 21.00 1.23 18.24
N ALA A 119 22.23 0.79 17.94
CA ALA A 119 22.52 -0.54 17.40
C ALA A 119 21.78 -1.68 18.15
N ALA A 120 21.81 -1.66 19.48
CA ALA A 120 21.14 -2.68 20.30
C ALA A 120 19.61 -2.71 20.14
N LEU A 121 18.97 -1.55 19.87
CA LEU A 121 17.54 -1.50 19.56
C LEU A 121 17.30 -2.09 18.17
N VAL A 122 18.01 -1.59 17.16
CA VAL A 122 17.87 -2.01 15.76
C VAL A 122 18.11 -3.52 15.62
N GLY A 123 19.23 -4.03 16.12
CA GLY A 123 19.57 -5.45 16.07
C GLY A 123 18.55 -6.34 16.78
N ARG A 124 18.04 -5.92 17.96
CA ARG A 124 17.00 -6.65 18.67
C ARG A 124 15.71 -6.74 17.86
N GLU A 125 15.22 -5.63 17.33
CA GLU A 125 13.97 -5.62 16.56
C GLU A 125 14.12 -6.41 15.24
N ALA A 126 15.26 -6.30 14.56
CA ALA A 126 15.58 -7.06 13.36
C ALA A 126 15.63 -8.59 13.62
N VAL A 127 16.29 -9.04 14.69
CA VAL A 127 16.34 -10.47 15.05
C VAL A 127 14.96 -11.01 15.44
N ARG A 128 14.15 -10.23 16.16
CA ARG A 128 12.78 -10.62 16.50
C ARG A 128 11.91 -10.79 15.26
N ARG A 129 12.04 -9.89 14.28
CA ARG A 129 11.34 -9.98 12.98
C ARG A 129 11.85 -11.14 12.13
N TYR A 130 13.17 -11.39 12.11
CA TYR A 130 13.77 -12.57 11.46
C TYR A 130 13.15 -13.88 11.97
N GLY A 131 13.06 -14.06 13.28
CA GLY A 131 12.49 -15.25 13.91
C GLY A 131 10.95 -15.32 13.93
N GLY A 132 10.25 -14.35 13.34
CA GLY A 132 8.79 -14.31 13.31
C GLY A 132 8.12 -14.00 14.65
N MET A 133 8.84 -13.44 15.63
CA MET A 133 8.34 -13.21 17.00
C MET A 133 7.07 -12.35 17.04
N TYR A 134 6.90 -11.42 16.10
CA TYR A 134 5.77 -10.50 16.05
C TYR A 134 4.59 -11.02 15.22
N GLY A 135 4.69 -12.24 14.67
CA GLY A 135 3.80 -12.67 13.60
C GLY A 135 4.11 -11.95 12.27
N PRO A 136 3.21 -12.04 11.28
CA PRO A 136 3.38 -11.32 10.02
C PRO A 136 3.32 -9.81 10.25
N THR A 137 4.23 -9.09 9.61
CA THR A 137 4.37 -7.62 9.67
C THR A 137 4.55 -7.08 8.25
N CYS A 138 4.06 -5.87 7.98
CA CYS A 138 4.15 -5.27 6.67
C CYS A 138 5.54 -4.62 6.44
N VAL A 139 5.99 -4.50 5.19
CA VAL A 139 7.22 -3.74 4.86
C VAL A 139 6.94 -2.24 4.86
N VAL A 140 5.72 -1.87 4.42
CA VAL A 140 5.12 -0.55 4.46
C VAL A 140 4.06 -0.54 5.56
N ASP A 141 4.46 -0.58 6.83
CA ASP A 141 3.44 -0.52 7.87
C ASP A 141 2.78 0.86 7.86
N PHE A 142 1.51 0.93 7.47
CA PHE A 142 0.71 2.16 7.56
C PHE A 142 0.30 2.49 9.00
N ALA A 143 0.37 1.48 9.88
CA ALA A 143 0.09 1.59 11.30
C ALA A 143 1.35 1.33 12.14
N MET A 144 1.42 2.00 13.30
CA MET A 144 2.43 1.69 14.31
C MET A 144 2.03 0.42 15.06
N SER A 145 2.58 -0.72 14.66
CA SER A 145 2.43 -2.01 15.33
C SER A 145 3.77 -2.48 15.91
N VAL A 146 3.75 -3.50 16.78
CA VAL A 146 5.00 -4.11 17.27
C VAL A 146 5.73 -4.79 16.11
N GLY A 147 7.05 -4.63 16.02
CA GLY A 147 7.85 -5.14 14.90
C GLY A 147 7.77 -4.34 13.60
N SER A 148 6.95 -3.28 13.57
CA SER A 148 6.76 -2.42 12.41
C SER A 148 7.93 -1.46 12.21
N VAL A 149 8.27 -1.15 10.95
CA VAL A 149 9.35 -0.19 10.63
C VAL A 149 9.06 1.21 11.23
N PRO A 150 7.85 1.78 11.06
CA PRO A 150 7.50 3.05 11.69
C PRO A 150 7.58 3.02 13.21
N ASN A 151 7.30 1.87 13.86
CA ASN A 151 7.43 1.78 15.31
C ASN A 151 8.90 1.82 15.78
N LEU A 152 9.83 1.19 15.03
CA LEU A 152 11.26 1.36 15.28
C LEU A 152 11.68 2.83 15.11
N VAL A 153 11.29 3.45 13.99
CA VAL A 153 11.57 4.86 13.70
C VAL A 153 11.02 5.76 14.81
N ASN A 154 9.78 5.54 15.25
CA ASN A 154 9.16 6.29 16.34
C ASN A 154 9.93 6.13 17.66
N GLN A 155 10.33 4.92 18.04
CA GLN A 155 11.12 4.69 19.26
C GLN A 155 12.44 5.47 19.25
N ILE A 156 13.12 5.57 18.10
CA ILE A 156 14.33 6.37 17.96
C ILE A 156 14.01 7.87 18.05
N LEU A 157 12.93 8.32 17.40
CA LEU A 157 12.55 9.74 17.34
C LEU A 157 12.07 10.32 18.67
N VAL A 158 11.46 9.53 19.56
CA VAL A 158 10.87 10.01 20.82
C VAL A 158 11.89 10.80 21.64
N ASP A 159 13.10 10.27 21.79
CA ASP A 159 14.14 10.85 22.66
C ASP A 159 15.05 11.87 21.94
N LEU A 160 14.88 12.07 20.63
CA LEU A 160 15.73 13.00 19.88
C LEU A 160 15.35 14.46 20.09
N ASP A 161 16.36 15.29 20.34
CA ASP A 161 16.22 16.74 20.42
C ASP A 161 16.25 17.39 19.02
N ILE A 162 15.10 17.29 18.35
CA ILE A 162 14.78 17.89 17.05
C ILE A 162 13.32 18.39 17.04
N PRO A 163 12.96 19.35 16.15
CA PRO A 163 11.59 19.87 16.06
C PRO A 163 10.53 18.77 15.86
N ALA A 164 9.38 18.92 16.52
CA ALA A 164 8.30 17.93 16.48
C ALA A 164 7.78 17.66 15.06
N ASP A 165 7.69 18.69 14.22
CA ASP A 165 7.24 18.54 12.83
C ASP A 165 8.28 17.79 11.99
N HIS A 166 9.58 17.93 12.27
CA HIS A 166 10.62 17.12 11.63
C HIS A 166 10.49 15.64 12.03
N LYS A 167 10.19 15.35 13.31
CA LYS A 167 9.91 13.96 13.75
C LYS A 167 8.74 13.37 12.96
N LYS A 168 7.63 14.11 12.81
CA LYS A 168 6.46 13.69 12.03
C LYS A 168 6.83 13.46 10.57
N THR A 169 7.64 14.32 9.97
CA THR A 169 8.09 14.17 8.58
C THR A 169 8.97 12.93 8.38
N ILE A 170 9.91 12.65 9.29
CA ILE A 170 10.76 11.44 9.25
C ILE A 170 9.90 10.18 9.40
N LEU A 171 8.93 10.19 10.32
CA LEU A 171 8.02 9.06 10.52
C LEU A 171 7.09 8.84 9.31
N ALA A 172 6.55 9.93 8.76
CA ALA A 172 5.65 9.89 7.61
C ALA A 172 6.39 9.48 6.33
N SER A 173 7.64 9.90 6.14
CA SER A 173 8.40 9.52 4.95
C SER A 173 8.59 8.02 4.86
N LYS A 174 8.74 7.31 5.98
CA LYS A 174 8.86 5.84 5.96
C LYS A 174 7.54 5.08 6.01
N SER A 175 6.52 5.59 6.70
CA SER A 175 5.18 4.97 6.69
C SER A 175 4.47 5.25 5.35
N TRP A 176 3.58 6.23 5.32
CA TRP A 176 2.78 6.57 4.14
C TRP A 176 3.57 7.07 2.94
N GLY A 177 4.76 7.64 3.17
CA GLY A 177 5.67 8.03 2.09
C GLY A 177 6.42 6.85 1.48
N MET A 178 6.46 5.68 2.11
CA MET A 178 7.12 4.50 1.53
C MET A 178 8.57 4.75 1.11
N ASN A 179 9.33 5.52 1.89
CA ASN A 179 10.73 5.85 1.58
C ASN A 179 11.53 4.57 1.41
N THR A 180 11.84 4.28 0.15
CA THR A 180 12.39 3.02 -0.36
C THR A 180 11.50 1.80 -0.08
N SER A 181 11.73 0.73 -0.83
CA SER A 181 11.10 -0.58 -0.61
C SER A 181 11.71 -1.38 0.54
N TYR A 182 12.66 -0.81 1.30
CA TYR A 182 13.38 -1.52 2.35
C TYR A 182 12.52 -1.80 3.60
N GLY A 183 12.58 -3.01 4.10
CA GLY A 183 11.98 -3.51 5.32
C GLY A 183 12.99 -3.82 6.42
N LEU A 184 12.59 -3.55 7.67
CA LEU A 184 13.39 -3.88 8.84
C LEU A 184 13.76 -5.38 8.87
N GLY A 185 15.05 -5.65 9.10
CA GLY A 185 15.62 -6.99 9.20
C GLY A 185 15.97 -7.63 7.86
N GLY A 186 15.75 -6.91 6.76
CA GLY A 186 16.07 -7.33 5.41
C GLY A 186 17.55 -7.61 5.17
N ALA A 187 18.38 -6.60 5.43
CA ALA A 187 19.83 -6.70 5.28
C ALA A 187 20.44 -7.65 6.33
N LEU A 188 19.92 -7.67 7.56
CA LEU A 188 20.29 -8.67 8.58
C LEU A 188 20.04 -10.09 8.08
N ARG A 189 18.83 -10.37 7.58
CA ARG A 189 18.45 -11.69 7.06
C ARG A 189 19.36 -12.10 5.91
N GLY A 190 19.50 -11.26 4.88
CA GLY A 190 20.37 -11.55 3.74
C GLY A 190 21.83 -11.78 4.14
N ALA A 191 22.33 -11.07 5.16
CA ALA A 191 23.67 -11.28 5.70
C ALA A 191 23.81 -12.64 6.42
N ILE A 192 22.86 -13.01 7.29
CA ILE A 192 22.89 -14.30 7.99
C ILE A 192 22.82 -15.46 6.99
N GLU A 193 21.87 -15.41 6.06
CA GLU A 193 21.63 -16.50 5.11
C GLU A 193 22.76 -16.62 4.06
N SER A 194 23.57 -15.57 3.87
CA SER A 194 24.80 -15.62 3.08
C SER A 194 26.04 -16.10 3.87
N GLY A 195 25.87 -16.51 5.12
CA GLY A 195 26.92 -17.10 5.96
C GLY A 195 27.75 -16.11 6.77
N LYS A 196 27.32 -14.84 6.88
CA LYS A 196 28.00 -13.86 7.74
C LYS A 196 27.68 -14.09 9.22
N THR A 197 28.53 -13.56 10.08
CA THR A 197 28.29 -13.58 11.53
C THR A 197 27.14 -12.64 11.92
N LEU A 198 26.53 -12.87 13.09
CA LEU A 198 25.47 -11.99 13.61
C LEU A 198 25.95 -10.53 13.77
N ALA A 199 27.22 -10.31 14.12
CA ALA A 199 27.78 -8.97 14.25
C ALA A 199 27.93 -8.25 12.89
N GLU A 200 28.26 -8.99 11.84
CA GLU A 200 28.30 -8.45 10.47
C GLU A 200 26.89 -8.19 9.93
N ALA A 201 25.92 -9.04 10.27
CA ALA A 201 24.53 -8.89 9.89
C ALA A 201 23.85 -7.69 10.57
N GLU A 202 24.08 -7.49 11.88
CA GLU A 202 23.64 -6.30 12.60
C GLU A 202 24.22 -5.02 11.98
N ARG A 203 25.51 -5.05 11.61
CA ARG A 203 26.15 -3.90 10.95
C ARG A 203 25.52 -3.61 9.60
N ALA A 204 25.24 -4.63 8.79
CA ALA A 204 24.59 -4.47 7.49
C ALA A 204 23.18 -3.85 7.63
N GLU A 205 22.41 -4.27 8.64
CA GLU A 205 21.09 -3.69 8.93
C GLU A 205 21.18 -2.19 9.26
N ILE A 206 22.11 -1.82 10.14
CA ILE A 206 22.32 -0.44 10.54
C ILE A 206 22.78 0.40 9.34
N GLU A 207 23.74 -0.10 8.56
CA GLU A 207 24.25 0.59 7.37
C GLU A 207 23.16 0.81 6.33
N MET A 208 22.32 -0.19 6.07
CA MET A 208 21.21 -0.07 5.13
C MET A 208 20.15 0.92 5.64
N LEU A 209 19.75 0.83 6.91
CA LEU A 209 18.82 1.78 7.53
C LEU A 209 19.35 3.22 7.52
N GLN A 210 20.66 3.43 7.70
CA GLN A 210 21.25 4.76 7.56
C GLN A 210 21.25 5.22 6.10
N MET A 211 21.53 4.32 5.15
CA MET A 211 21.59 4.62 3.72
C MET A 211 20.23 5.08 3.17
N VAL A 212 19.12 4.40 3.56
CA VAL A 212 17.77 4.77 3.07
C VAL A 212 17.36 6.20 3.42
N TYR A 213 17.95 6.82 4.45
CA TYR A 213 17.71 8.22 4.78
C TYR A 213 18.80 9.15 4.26
N ARG A 214 20.07 8.73 4.30
CA ARG A 214 21.21 9.57 3.92
C ARG A 214 21.26 9.85 2.42
N GLU A 215 21.03 8.83 1.61
CA GLU A 215 21.18 8.85 0.15
C GLU A 215 20.02 8.07 -0.48
N PRO A 216 18.76 8.55 -0.34
CA PRO A 216 17.59 7.72 -0.56
C PRO A 216 17.44 7.24 -2.01
N ILE A 217 17.80 8.06 -3.03
CA ILE A 217 17.78 7.60 -4.43
C ILE A 217 18.81 6.48 -4.64
N ALA A 218 20.03 6.66 -4.10
CA ALA A 218 21.08 5.65 -4.22
C ALA A 218 20.71 4.36 -3.48
N ALA A 219 20.06 4.49 -2.31
CA ALA A 219 19.55 3.37 -1.53
C ALA A 219 18.50 2.58 -2.30
N GLN A 220 17.49 3.24 -2.86
CA GLN A 220 16.46 2.58 -3.65
C GLN A 220 17.05 1.90 -4.89
N ALA A 221 17.97 2.56 -5.58
CA ALA A 221 18.65 1.97 -6.73
C ALA A 221 19.49 0.75 -6.35
N HIS A 222 20.19 0.79 -5.22
CA HIS A 222 20.93 -0.35 -4.68
C HIS A 222 20.00 -1.53 -4.36
N LEU A 223 18.84 -1.26 -3.74
CA LEU A 223 17.83 -2.28 -3.48
C LEU A 223 17.40 -2.92 -4.80
N MET A 224 17.06 -2.14 -5.82
CA MET A 224 16.62 -2.67 -7.12
C MET A 224 17.70 -3.47 -7.86
N ASP A 225 18.97 -3.08 -7.73
CA ASP A 225 20.09 -3.82 -8.31
C ASP A 225 20.36 -5.17 -7.61
N THR A 226 19.97 -5.29 -6.34
CA THR A 226 20.25 -6.46 -5.50
C THR A 226 18.99 -7.26 -5.15
N HIS A 227 17.85 -6.76 -5.61
CA HIS A 227 16.54 -7.30 -5.32
C HIS A 227 16.37 -8.72 -5.87
N ASN A 228 15.66 -9.58 -5.13
CA ASN A 228 15.42 -10.98 -5.51
C ASN A 228 14.09 -11.56 -4.98
N LEU A 229 12.97 -10.84 -5.12
CA LEU A 229 11.62 -11.34 -4.80
C LEU A 229 11.43 -12.63 -5.59
N GLY A 230 11.03 -13.70 -4.89
CA GLY A 230 10.76 -15.00 -5.51
C GLY A 230 11.93 -15.63 -6.27
N GLY A 231 13.17 -15.14 -6.14
CA GLY A 231 14.31 -15.67 -6.90
C GLY A 231 14.43 -15.12 -8.34
N HIS A 232 13.75 -14.02 -8.67
CA HIS A 232 13.63 -13.51 -10.04
C HIS A 232 14.72 -12.50 -10.46
N GLY A 233 15.68 -12.24 -9.58
CA GLY A 233 16.82 -11.37 -9.82
C GLY A 233 16.49 -9.87 -9.90
N PRO A 234 17.50 -9.04 -10.22
CA PRO A 234 17.41 -7.58 -10.17
C PRO A 234 16.33 -7.00 -11.07
N HIS A 235 15.86 -5.80 -10.71
CA HIS A 235 14.88 -5.06 -11.50
C HIS A 235 15.42 -4.75 -12.91
N ASN A 236 14.62 -4.99 -13.95
CA ASN A 236 15.08 -4.80 -15.34
C ASN A 236 14.03 -4.23 -16.30
N SER A 237 12.83 -3.89 -15.82
CA SER A 237 11.77 -3.31 -16.67
C SER A 237 12.13 -1.92 -17.21
N PHE A 238 12.93 -1.14 -16.47
CA PHE A 238 13.41 0.18 -16.86
C PHE A 238 14.60 0.62 -15.99
N ASP A 239 15.25 1.73 -16.37
CA ASP A 239 16.31 2.37 -15.58
C ASP A 239 15.73 3.16 -14.40
N VAL A 240 15.79 2.56 -13.21
CA VAL A 240 15.25 3.11 -11.97
C VAL A 240 15.94 4.40 -11.52
N ARG A 241 17.25 4.56 -11.83
CA ARG A 241 18.01 5.77 -11.48
C ARG A 241 17.57 6.93 -12.35
N LYS A 242 17.46 6.68 -13.65
CA LYS A 242 16.95 7.65 -14.62
C LYS A 242 15.50 8.04 -14.33
N TYR A 243 14.67 7.09 -13.91
CA TYR A 243 13.32 7.37 -13.43
C TYR A 243 13.34 8.36 -12.26
N MET A 244 14.02 8.03 -11.16
CA MET A 244 14.02 8.84 -9.95
C MET A 244 14.61 10.24 -10.16
N GLN A 245 15.64 10.36 -11.01
CA GLN A 245 16.20 11.66 -11.36
C GLN A 245 15.22 12.52 -12.16
N GLN A 246 14.55 11.97 -13.18
CA GLN A 246 13.52 12.71 -13.92
C GLN A 246 12.35 13.10 -13.02
N TYR A 247 11.95 12.21 -12.10
CA TYR A 247 10.87 12.50 -11.16
C TYR A 247 11.28 13.64 -10.20
N LYS A 248 12.51 13.62 -9.68
CA LYS A 248 13.09 14.72 -8.89
C LYS A 248 12.97 16.05 -9.62
N ASP A 249 13.43 16.09 -10.87
CA ASP A 249 13.44 17.32 -11.67
C ASP A 249 12.02 17.82 -11.97
N ARG A 250 11.09 16.91 -12.32
CA ARG A 250 9.70 17.27 -12.65
C ARG A 250 8.90 17.72 -11.43
N MET A 251 9.07 17.08 -10.27
CA MET A 251 8.28 17.38 -9.07
C MET A 251 8.83 18.52 -8.23
N LYS A 252 10.11 18.90 -8.39
CA LYS A 252 10.73 19.97 -7.62
C LYS A 252 9.92 21.29 -7.59
N PRO A 253 9.39 21.81 -8.72
CA PRO A 253 8.57 23.03 -8.69
C PRO A 253 7.32 22.90 -7.82
N THR A 254 6.61 21.77 -7.91
CA THR A 254 5.38 21.50 -7.15
C THR A 254 5.67 21.35 -5.66
N ILE A 255 6.73 20.64 -5.30
CA ILE A 255 7.18 20.47 -3.91
C ILE A 255 7.55 21.82 -3.28
N VAL A 256 8.36 22.63 -3.97
CA VAL A 256 8.76 23.96 -3.49
C VAL A 256 7.54 24.87 -3.34
N ALA A 257 6.55 24.77 -4.24
CA ALA A 257 5.31 25.52 -4.13
C ALA A 257 4.50 25.11 -2.88
N ALA A 258 4.38 23.80 -2.63
CA ALA A 258 3.70 23.27 -1.44
C ALA A 258 4.39 23.70 -0.13
N MET A 259 5.72 23.65 -0.08
CA MET A 259 6.50 24.15 1.06
C MET A 259 6.22 25.64 1.31
N LYS A 260 6.25 26.47 0.26
CA LYS A 260 5.98 27.92 0.36
C LYS A 260 4.55 28.23 0.81
N ALA A 261 3.60 27.36 0.48
CA ALA A 261 2.21 27.45 0.93
C ALA A 261 2.00 26.96 2.37
N GLY A 262 3.05 26.46 3.04
CA GLY A 262 2.97 25.96 4.41
C GLY A 262 2.36 24.56 4.52
N VAL A 263 2.35 23.78 3.42
CA VAL A 263 1.97 22.36 3.48
C VAL A 263 3.00 21.61 4.34
N HIS A 264 2.53 20.91 5.37
CA HIS A 264 3.40 20.15 6.26
C HIS A 264 4.20 19.10 5.47
N GLN A 265 5.52 19.03 5.68
CA GLN A 265 6.42 18.16 4.92
C GLN A 265 6.05 16.67 4.98
N ALA A 266 5.53 16.17 6.11
CA ALA A 266 4.90 14.85 6.18
C ALA A 266 3.89 14.57 5.04
N ASN A 267 3.03 15.55 4.69
CA ASN A 267 2.10 15.41 3.57
C ASN A 267 2.82 15.51 2.21
N ILE A 268 3.88 16.31 2.12
CA ILE A 268 4.73 16.40 0.91
C ILE A 268 5.41 15.05 0.62
N CYS A 269 5.80 14.29 1.64
CA CYS A 269 6.33 12.94 1.47
C CYS A 269 5.23 11.91 1.15
N ALA A 270 4.08 11.99 1.83
CA ALA A 270 3.06 10.94 1.74
C ALA A 270 2.19 11.04 0.48
N VAL A 271 1.70 12.24 0.14
CA VAL A 271 0.71 12.42 -0.94
C VAL A 271 1.28 11.97 -2.29
N PRO A 272 2.46 12.41 -2.75
CA PRO A 272 2.92 12.02 -4.09
C PRO A 272 3.17 10.51 -4.26
N ALA A 273 3.61 9.81 -3.21
CA ALA A 273 3.96 8.39 -3.24
C ALA A 273 2.71 7.50 -3.37
N TYR A 274 1.70 7.75 -2.55
CA TYR A 274 0.49 6.93 -2.50
C TYR A 274 -0.36 7.02 -3.78
N CYS A 275 -0.12 8.02 -4.61
CA CYS A 275 -1.02 8.38 -5.70
C CYS A 275 -0.65 7.75 -7.05
N VAL A 276 0.52 7.12 -7.16
CA VAL A 276 1.02 6.60 -8.43
C VAL A 276 0.77 5.11 -8.65
N GLY A 277 0.37 4.36 -7.61
CA GLY A 277 0.23 2.90 -7.63
C GLY A 277 -0.71 2.37 -8.72
N ASP A 278 -1.66 3.17 -9.20
CA ASP A 278 -2.55 2.75 -10.27
C ASP A 278 -1.90 2.73 -11.67
N VAL A 279 -0.68 3.26 -11.82
CA VAL A 279 0.09 3.23 -13.06
C VAL A 279 1.21 2.19 -12.93
N ALA A 280 1.07 1.08 -13.65
CA ALA A 280 2.06 -0.01 -13.67
C ALA A 280 2.26 -0.74 -12.32
N HIS A 281 1.29 -0.67 -11.41
CA HIS A 281 1.16 -1.56 -10.24
C HIS A 281 -0.27 -2.13 -10.08
N HIS A 282 -1.34 -1.33 -9.90
CA HIS A 282 -2.74 -1.84 -9.89
C HIS A 282 -3.35 -2.00 -11.29
N THR A 283 -2.89 -1.20 -12.25
CA THR A 283 -3.03 -1.50 -13.68
C THR A 283 -1.70 -2.05 -14.14
N ALA A 284 -1.51 -3.37 -14.05
CA ALA A 284 -0.25 -4.05 -14.34
C ALA A 284 -0.46 -5.48 -14.84
N GLN A 285 0.63 -6.12 -15.27
CA GLN A 285 0.57 -7.50 -15.76
C GLN A 285 0.17 -8.49 -14.65
N SER A 286 0.63 -8.31 -13.41
CA SER A 286 0.22 -9.15 -12.26
C SER A 286 -1.30 -9.13 -12.05
N ALA A 287 -1.90 -7.94 -12.05
CA ALA A 287 -3.35 -7.74 -11.96
C ALA A 287 -4.08 -8.41 -13.14
N TYR A 288 -3.60 -8.24 -14.38
CA TYR A 288 -4.22 -8.87 -15.56
C TYR A 288 -4.18 -10.40 -15.48
N ASN A 289 -3.08 -10.97 -14.98
CA ASN A 289 -2.94 -12.41 -14.78
C ASN A 289 -3.91 -12.92 -13.71
N MET A 290 -3.97 -12.23 -12.56
CA MET A 290 -4.83 -12.57 -11.44
C MET A 290 -6.31 -12.51 -11.83
N PHE A 291 -6.73 -11.43 -12.51
CA PHE A 291 -8.12 -11.22 -12.91
C PHE A 291 -8.57 -12.06 -14.11
N ASN A 292 -7.69 -12.86 -14.70
CA ASN A 292 -8.10 -13.87 -15.67
C ASN A 292 -8.97 -14.97 -15.05
N ASP A 293 -8.95 -15.12 -13.71
CA ASP A 293 -9.90 -15.93 -12.98
C ASP A 293 -11.25 -15.21 -12.80
N ASP A 294 -12.34 -15.84 -13.23
CA ASP A 294 -13.68 -15.27 -13.19
C ASP A 294 -14.20 -15.06 -11.77
N MET A 295 -13.92 -15.94 -10.82
CA MET A 295 -14.35 -15.80 -9.43
C MET A 295 -13.60 -14.65 -8.76
N VAL A 296 -12.28 -14.55 -8.98
CA VAL A 296 -11.46 -13.45 -8.47
C VAL A 296 -11.96 -12.11 -8.99
N PHE A 297 -12.18 -11.99 -10.31
CA PHE A 297 -12.66 -10.74 -10.89
C PHE A 297 -14.10 -10.41 -10.47
N ALA A 298 -14.98 -11.40 -10.32
CA ALA A 298 -16.33 -11.18 -9.84
C ALA A 298 -16.38 -10.66 -8.40
N ILE A 299 -15.49 -11.14 -7.53
CA ILE A 299 -15.32 -10.60 -6.17
C ILE A 299 -14.89 -9.14 -6.24
N TYR A 300 -13.89 -8.80 -7.04
CA TYR A 300 -13.44 -7.41 -7.23
C TYR A 300 -14.57 -6.50 -7.74
N GLU A 301 -15.34 -6.97 -8.72
CA GLU A 301 -16.52 -6.26 -9.25
C GLU A 301 -17.57 -6.01 -8.15
N ALA A 302 -17.98 -7.07 -7.44
CA ALA A 302 -19.00 -6.95 -6.41
C ALA A 302 -18.57 -6.02 -5.27
N VAL A 303 -17.31 -6.12 -4.81
CA VAL A 303 -16.74 -5.26 -3.76
C VAL A 303 -16.69 -3.80 -4.20
N THR A 304 -16.30 -3.54 -5.45
CA THR A 304 -16.30 -2.18 -6.04
C THR A 304 -17.71 -1.60 -6.09
N ASP A 305 -18.72 -2.42 -6.43
CA ASP A 305 -20.11 -1.97 -6.43
C ASP A 305 -20.63 -1.71 -5.00
N VAL A 306 -20.24 -2.53 -4.01
CA VAL A 306 -20.58 -2.30 -2.59
C VAL A 306 -20.03 -0.95 -2.12
N LEU A 307 -18.78 -0.63 -2.46
CA LEU A 307 -18.14 0.66 -2.17
C LEU A 307 -18.99 1.82 -2.69
N GLU A 308 -19.26 1.83 -4.00
CA GLU A 308 -19.99 2.92 -4.63
C GLU A 308 -21.41 3.05 -4.07
N ASN A 309 -22.17 1.95 -4.00
CA ASN A 309 -23.56 1.98 -3.55
C ASN A 309 -23.65 2.45 -2.09
N THR A 310 -22.74 2.00 -1.23
CA THR A 310 -22.75 2.39 0.19
C THR A 310 -22.36 3.87 0.36
N LEU A 311 -21.38 4.37 -0.39
CA LEU A 311 -21.02 5.79 -0.38
C LEU A 311 -22.16 6.69 -0.87
N ARG A 312 -22.80 6.33 -1.98
CA ARG A 312 -23.95 7.05 -2.53
C ARG A 312 -25.13 7.08 -1.56
N ARG A 313 -25.43 5.94 -0.91
CA ARG A 313 -26.42 5.87 0.17
C ARG A 313 -26.08 6.77 1.35
N GLY A 314 -24.78 6.91 1.68
CA GLY A 314 -24.30 7.84 2.70
C GLY A 314 -24.57 9.31 2.36
N LEU A 315 -24.39 9.70 1.09
CA LEU A 315 -24.74 11.03 0.59
C LEU A 315 -26.24 11.28 0.66
N GLU A 316 -27.05 10.36 0.14
CA GLU A 316 -28.52 10.47 0.11
C GLU A 316 -29.12 10.63 1.51
N LYS A 317 -28.57 9.91 2.50
CA LYS A 317 -28.99 9.99 3.90
C LYS A 317 -28.44 11.22 4.65
N GLY A 318 -27.56 12.01 4.03
CA GLY A 318 -26.86 13.11 4.70
C GLY A 318 -26.04 12.63 5.92
N ALA A 319 -25.47 11.43 5.84
CA ALA A 319 -24.85 10.77 6.99
C ALA A 319 -23.45 11.30 7.33
N PHE A 320 -22.75 11.89 6.35
CA PHE A 320 -21.38 12.35 6.52
C PHE A 320 -21.29 13.66 7.30
N LYS A 321 -20.47 13.67 8.36
CA LYS A 321 -20.20 14.84 9.19
C LYS A 321 -18.76 15.33 9.05
N SER A 322 -17.90 14.53 8.40
CA SER A 322 -16.53 14.87 8.05
C SER A 322 -16.05 13.98 6.90
N VAL A 323 -14.94 14.36 6.25
CA VAL A 323 -14.27 13.53 5.25
C VAL A 323 -13.78 12.19 5.81
N TYR A 324 -13.52 12.11 7.13
CA TYR A 324 -13.19 10.86 7.80
C TYR A 324 -14.36 9.88 7.86
N ASP A 325 -15.61 10.37 7.84
CA ASP A 325 -16.77 9.49 7.74
C ASP A 325 -16.88 8.88 6.34
N VAL A 326 -16.55 9.64 5.29
CA VAL A 326 -16.47 9.14 3.90
C VAL A 326 -15.42 8.03 3.83
N LEU A 327 -14.21 8.28 4.33
CA LEU A 327 -13.14 7.28 4.39
C LEU A 327 -13.54 6.03 5.21
N SER A 328 -14.18 6.24 6.36
CA SER A 328 -14.65 5.14 7.23
C SER A 328 -15.69 4.27 6.51
N VAL A 329 -16.61 4.89 5.77
CA VAL A 329 -17.63 4.15 5.00
C VAL A 329 -16.98 3.43 3.84
N ALA A 330 -16.09 4.08 3.07
CA ALA A 330 -15.40 3.46 1.94
C ALA A 330 -14.65 2.17 2.34
N THR A 331 -13.73 2.31 3.31
CA THR A 331 -12.89 1.20 3.77
C THR A 331 -13.66 0.15 4.56
N GLY A 332 -14.74 0.55 5.26
CA GLY A 332 -15.56 -0.39 6.02
C GLY A 332 -16.52 -1.17 5.14
N SER A 333 -17.07 -0.58 4.07
CA SER A 333 -18.05 -1.24 3.20
C SER A 333 -17.41 -2.36 2.39
N THR A 334 -16.20 -2.12 1.87
CA THR A 334 -15.48 -3.17 1.14
C THR A 334 -14.99 -4.28 2.08
N ALA A 335 -14.54 -3.93 3.28
CA ALA A 335 -14.21 -4.90 4.32
C ALA A 335 -15.40 -5.81 4.69
N CYS A 336 -16.60 -5.22 4.80
CA CYS A 336 -17.84 -6.00 5.00
C CYS A 336 -18.12 -6.93 3.83
N ALA A 337 -18.00 -6.46 2.59
CA ALA A 337 -18.22 -7.30 1.41
C ALA A 337 -17.26 -8.51 1.41
N THR A 338 -15.97 -8.28 1.64
CA THR A 338 -14.94 -9.33 1.72
C THR A 338 -15.26 -10.37 2.81
N ALA A 339 -15.54 -9.93 4.03
CA ALA A 339 -15.88 -10.83 5.13
C ALA A 339 -17.20 -11.59 4.87
N TYR A 340 -18.20 -10.93 4.28
CA TYR A 340 -19.46 -11.56 3.93
C TYR A 340 -19.29 -12.65 2.87
N ILE A 341 -18.48 -12.41 1.83
CA ILE A 341 -18.16 -13.41 0.79
C ILE A 341 -17.52 -14.65 1.43
N LEU A 342 -16.59 -14.46 2.37
CA LEU A 342 -15.97 -15.55 3.13
C LEU A 342 -17.00 -16.37 3.92
N TRP A 343 -17.94 -15.70 4.59
CA TRP A 343 -19.00 -16.34 5.36
C TRP A 343 -19.95 -17.19 4.51
N LYS A 344 -20.14 -16.86 3.22
CA LYS A 344 -20.98 -17.68 2.31
C LYS A 344 -20.47 -19.11 2.15
N ASP A 345 -19.18 -19.34 2.36
CA ASP A 345 -18.54 -20.67 2.34
C ASP A 345 -18.37 -21.25 3.77
N SER A 346 -19.02 -20.67 4.79
CA SER A 346 -18.91 -21.06 6.21
C SER A 346 -17.50 -20.96 6.81
N PHE A 347 -16.61 -20.19 6.19
CA PHE A 347 -15.33 -19.84 6.80
C PHE A 347 -15.52 -18.66 7.75
N THR A 348 -15.08 -18.81 9.00
CA THR A 348 -15.06 -17.69 9.95
C THR A 348 -13.76 -16.90 9.79
N VAL A 349 -13.79 -15.60 10.10
CA VAL A 349 -12.57 -14.76 10.05
C VAL A 349 -11.46 -15.30 10.97
N PRO A 350 -11.74 -15.75 12.22
CA PRO A 350 -10.73 -16.38 13.06
C PRO A 350 -10.06 -17.60 12.44
N MET A 351 -10.78 -18.43 11.67
CA MET A 351 -10.17 -19.59 10.99
C MET A 351 -9.13 -19.16 9.95
N VAL A 352 -9.44 -18.11 9.18
CA VAL A 352 -8.53 -17.61 8.12
C VAL A 352 -7.33 -16.90 8.73
N ILE A 353 -7.54 -16.07 9.75
CA ILE A 353 -6.44 -15.42 10.47
C ILE A 353 -5.52 -16.46 11.13
N ASP A 354 -6.09 -17.49 11.77
CA ASP A 354 -5.32 -18.58 12.37
C ASP A 354 -4.52 -19.37 11.31
N LEU A 355 -5.12 -19.64 10.14
CA LEU A 355 -4.45 -20.28 9.01
C LEU A 355 -3.25 -19.45 8.53
N LEU A 356 -3.45 -18.17 8.21
CA LEU A 356 -2.39 -17.30 7.69
C LEU A 356 -1.28 -17.11 8.73
N ASN A 357 -1.63 -16.95 10.01
CA ASN A 357 -0.66 -16.82 11.09
C ASN A 357 0.16 -18.11 11.28
N LYS A 358 -0.46 -19.29 11.27
CA LYS A 358 0.27 -20.57 11.34
C LYS A 358 1.14 -20.80 10.11
N ARG A 359 0.62 -20.48 8.92
CA ARG A 359 1.37 -20.54 7.66
C ARG A 359 2.60 -19.63 7.71
N PHE A 360 2.46 -18.40 8.20
CA PHE A 360 3.57 -17.46 8.39
C PHE A 360 4.70 -18.06 9.25
N HIS A 361 4.38 -18.63 10.41
CA HIS A 361 5.40 -19.21 11.29
C HIS A 361 6.10 -20.42 10.65
N ASN A 362 5.35 -21.27 9.97
CA ASN A 362 5.93 -22.37 9.18
C ASN A 362 6.81 -21.83 8.06
N TYR A 363 6.38 -20.78 7.36
CA TYR A 363 7.14 -20.16 6.28
C TYR A 363 8.44 -19.56 6.78
N CYS A 364 8.44 -18.87 7.93
CA CYS A 364 9.67 -18.38 8.56
C CYS A 364 10.66 -19.51 8.89
N ALA A 365 10.15 -20.66 9.34
CA ALA A 365 11.00 -21.81 9.68
C ALA A 365 11.55 -22.55 8.44
N MET A 366 10.79 -22.58 7.35
CA MET A 366 11.16 -23.30 6.12
C MET A 366 11.91 -22.42 5.11
N HIS A 367 11.73 -21.11 5.18
CA HIS A 367 12.31 -20.08 4.32
C HIS A 367 12.92 -18.96 5.17
N PRO A 368 14.03 -19.24 5.87
CA PRO A 368 14.76 -18.20 6.61
C PRO A 368 15.31 -17.11 5.67
N ASP A 369 15.42 -17.41 4.37
CA ASP A 369 15.82 -16.55 3.25
C ASP A 369 14.66 -15.80 2.56
N ARG A 370 13.43 -15.92 3.08
CA ARG A 370 12.24 -15.24 2.53
C ARG A 370 12.47 -13.75 2.27
N GLY A 371 11.75 -13.19 1.30
CA GLY A 371 11.74 -11.76 1.01
C GLY A 371 11.10 -10.92 2.12
N GLU A 372 11.33 -9.61 2.05
CA GLU A 372 10.77 -8.66 3.01
C GLU A 372 9.29 -8.37 2.76
N ALA A 373 8.82 -8.55 1.52
CA ALA A 373 7.46 -8.30 1.09
C ALA A 373 6.60 -9.58 0.95
N ASP A 374 7.17 -10.77 1.11
CA ASP A 374 6.47 -12.06 0.92
C ASP A 374 5.19 -12.21 1.76
N GLU A 375 5.11 -11.50 2.89
CA GLU A 375 3.98 -11.55 3.84
C GLU A 375 3.25 -10.22 3.99
N LEU A 376 3.61 -9.24 3.15
CA LEU A 376 3.19 -7.85 3.29
C LEU A 376 1.66 -7.74 3.33
N HIS A 377 1.05 -8.19 2.25
CA HIS A 377 -0.37 -8.02 1.98
C HIS A 377 -1.27 -8.97 2.77
N ASN A 378 -0.73 -10.08 3.27
CA ASN A 378 -1.49 -10.98 4.14
C ASN A 378 -1.90 -10.28 5.44
N VAL A 379 -1.10 -9.31 5.94
CA VAL A 379 -1.47 -8.50 7.11
C VAL A 379 -2.65 -7.57 6.79
N ASP A 380 -2.62 -6.90 5.64
CA ASP A 380 -3.70 -6.01 5.20
C ASP A 380 -5.00 -6.79 5.03
N PHE A 381 -4.93 -7.96 4.39
CA PHE A 381 -6.08 -8.84 4.21
C PHE A 381 -6.69 -9.30 5.55
N MET A 382 -5.86 -9.66 6.54
CA MET A 382 -6.34 -10.00 7.87
C MET A 382 -7.04 -8.82 8.57
N ASP A 383 -6.52 -7.60 8.42
CA ASP A 383 -7.18 -6.39 8.95
C ASP A 383 -8.53 -6.13 8.27
N ILE A 384 -8.59 -6.25 6.93
CA ILE A 384 -9.83 -6.15 6.15
C ILE A 384 -10.88 -7.13 6.68
N LEU A 385 -10.51 -8.41 6.83
CA LEU A 385 -11.42 -9.43 7.35
C LEU A 385 -11.88 -9.09 8.77
N LYS A 386 -10.94 -8.73 9.66
CA LYS A 386 -11.29 -8.44 11.06
C LYS A 386 -12.20 -7.23 11.20
N ARG A 387 -11.93 -6.18 10.42
CA ARG A 387 -12.75 -4.97 10.33
C ARG A 387 -14.14 -5.29 9.80
N GLY A 388 -14.22 -6.10 8.74
CA GLY A 388 -15.48 -6.52 8.12
C GLY A 388 -16.39 -7.28 9.08
N GLU A 389 -15.86 -8.31 9.74
CA GLU A 389 -16.58 -9.09 10.77
C GLU A 389 -17.12 -8.18 11.88
N ALA A 390 -16.28 -7.30 12.44
CA ALA A 390 -16.68 -6.40 13.52
C ALA A 390 -17.81 -5.41 13.13
N ILE A 391 -17.96 -5.11 11.84
CA ILE A 391 -19.05 -4.28 11.34
C ILE A 391 -20.31 -5.12 11.08
N LEU A 392 -20.16 -6.28 10.45
CA LEU A 392 -21.27 -7.18 10.08
C LEU A 392 -21.96 -7.80 11.29
N ASP A 393 -21.21 -8.13 12.33
CA ASP A 393 -21.73 -8.80 13.52
C ASP A 393 -22.89 -8.03 14.17
N ILE A 394 -23.81 -8.79 14.78
CA ILE A 394 -25.00 -8.23 15.44
C ILE A 394 -24.63 -7.36 16.64
N THR A 395 -25.38 -6.30 16.89
CA THR A 395 -25.21 -5.48 18.10
C THR A 395 -25.62 -6.27 19.35
N PRO A 396 -24.84 -6.24 20.47
CA PRO A 396 -23.68 -5.38 20.71
C PRO A 396 -22.30 -5.98 20.35
N LEU A 397 -22.24 -7.18 19.79
CA LEU A 397 -20.98 -7.82 19.40
C LEU A 397 -20.28 -7.07 18.26
N GLY A 398 -21.06 -6.63 17.27
CA GLY A 398 -20.61 -5.77 16.17
C GLY A 398 -21.55 -4.58 15.94
N LYS A 399 -21.48 -4.00 14.74
CA LYS A 399 -22.21 -2.76 14.37
C LYS A 399 -23.52 -3.02 13.61
N GLY A 400 -23.95 -4.27 13.47
CA GLY A 400 -25.20 -4.65 12.81
C GLY A 400 -25.26 -4.26 11.33
N GLY A 401 -24.12 -4.35 10.63
CA GLY A 401 -24.03 -4.01 9.21
C GLY A 401 -24.09 -2.51 8.91
N LYS A 402 -23.73 -1.66 9.88
CA LYS A 402 -23.77 -0.19 9.74
C LYS A 402 -22.43 0.48 10.00
N ILE A 403 -22.10 1.46 9.18
CA ILE A 403 -20.91 2.31 9.32
C ILE A 403 -21.37 3.76 9.36
N LYS A 404 -21.11 4.46 10.47
CA LYS A 404 -21.55 5.86 10.66
C LYS A 404 -23.05 6.06 10.41
N GLY A 405 -23.87 5.05 10.71
CA GLY A 405 -25.33 5.07 10.48
C GLY A 405 -25.77 4.71 9.05
N VAL A 406 -24.83 4.49 8.13
CA VAL A 406 -25.09 4.01 6.76
C VAL A 406 -25.12 2.48 6.77
N GLU A 407 -26.18 1.90 6.22
CA GLU A 407 -26.28 0.45 5.99
C GLU A 407 -25.42 0.06 4.80
N VAL A 408 -24.54 -0.92 5.00
CA VAL A 408 -23.70 -1.47 3.92
C VAL A 408 -24.59 -2.14 2.88
N ASP A 409 -24.31 -1.88 1.60
CA ASP A 409 -25.04 -2.50 0.50
C ASP A 409 -24.34 -3.78 0.03
N LEU A 410 -24.74 -4.94 0.57
CA LEU A 410 -24.20 -6.25 0.19
C LEU A 410 -24.96 -6.89 -0.99
N SER A 411 -25.97 -6.21 -1.55
CA SER A 411 -26.86 -6.81 -2.55
C SER A 411 -26.11 -7.27 -3.80
N THR A 412 -25.05 -6.56 -4.18
CA THR A 412 -24.23 -6.86 -5.37
C THR A 412 -23.47 -8.17 -5.22
N VAL A 413 -23.08 -8.55 -4.00
CA VAL A 413 -22.48 -9.86 -3.71
C VAL A 413 -23.50 -10.97 -3.95
N ASP A 414 -24.74 -10.78 -3.49
CA ASP A 414 -25.80 -11.80 -3.60
C ASP A 414 -26.35 -11.91 -5.03
N SER A 415 -26.41 -10.80 -5.77
CA SER A 415 -26.90 -10.78 -7.16
C SER A 415 -25.83 -11.11 -8.21
N ASN A 416 -24.54 -11.14 -7.86
CA ASN A 416 -23.48 -11.47 -8.82
C ASN A 416 -23.57 -12.96 -9.22
N ASP A 417 -23.75 -13.23 -10.51
CA ASP A 417 -23.99 -14.59 -11.02
C ASP A 417 -22.81 -15.54 -10.77
N VAL A 418 -21.58 -15.05 -10.88
CA VAL A 418 -20.36 -15.86 -10.65
C VAL A 418 -20.26 -16.22 -9.17
N ILE A 419 -20.33 -15.22 -8.28
CA ILE A 419 -20.22 -15.42 -6.83
C ILE A 419 -21.35 -16.32 -6.34
N SER A 420 -22.58 -16.14 -6.82
CA SER A 420 -23.73 -16.93 -6.37
C SER A 420 -23.77 -18.35 -6.94
N ASN A 421 -22.94 -18.67 -7.94
CA ASN A 421 -22.92 -19.99 -8.59
C ASN A 421 -21.52 -20.63 -8.66
N PRO A 422 -20.82 -20.84 -7.51
CA PRO A 422 -19.47 -21.40 -7.50
C PRO A 422 -19.39 -22.80 -8.13
N GLN A 423 -20.49 -23.55 -8.14
CA GLN A 423 -20.62 -24.86 -8.76
C GLN A 423 -20.40 -24.87 -10.29
N ARG A 424 -20.41 -23.71 -10.94
CA ARG A 424 -20.11 -23.58 -12.38
C ARG A 424 -18.61 -23.49 -12.68
N TYR A 425 -17.78 -23.24 -11.67
CA TYR A 425 -16.36 -22.93 -11.80
C TYR A 425 -15.45 -24.03 -11.25
N THR A 426 -16.02 -25.12 -10.76
CA THR A 426 -15.28 -26.29 -10.25
C THR A 426 -16.15 -27.55 -10.28
N TYR A 427 -15.71 -28.63 -9.64
CA TYR A 427 -16.53 -29.82 -9.45
C TYR A 427 -17.83 -29.48 -8.68
N PRO A 428 -19.02 -29.58 -9.32
CA PRO A 428 -20.23 -28.90 -8.83
C PRO A 428 -20.66 -29.27 -7.41
N ALA A 429 -20.53 -30.54 -7.02
CA ALA A 429 -20.94 -31.02 -5.70
C ALA A 429 -19.97 -30.63 -4.57
N CYS A 430 -18.78 -30.14 -4.90
CA CYS A 430 -17.70 -29.83 -3.94
C CYS A 430 -17.28 -28.35 -3.99
N ALA A 431 -18.08 -27.47 -4.58
CA ALA A 431 -17.75 -26.07 -4.80
C ALA A 431 -17.82 -25.18 -3.53
N ILE A 432 -17.45 -25.73 -2.37
CA ILE A 432 -17.58 -25.11 -1.05
C ILE A 432 -16.35 -24.29 -0.63
N THR A 433 -15.30 -24.27 -1.45
CA THR A 433 -14.06 -23.51 -1.17
C THR A 433 -13.69 -22.54 -2.29
N GLN A 434 -14.58 -22.32 -3.26
CA GLN A 434 -14.24 -21.53 -4.46
C GLN A 434 -14.10 -20.04 -4.14
N ARG A 435 -15.00 -19.47 -3.33
CA ARG A 435 -14.90 -18.06 -2.94
C ARG A 435 -13.72 -17.86 -2.01
N PHE A 436 -13.51 -18.80 -1.09
CA PHE A 436 -12.32 -18.83 -0.24
C PHE A 436 -11.03 -18.87 -1.07
N ALA A 437 -10.91 -19.76 -2.06
CA ALA A 437 -9.72 -19.86 -2.90
C ALA A 437 -9.44 -18.54 -3.66
N ALA A 438 -10.47 -17.93 -4.25
CA ALA A 438 -10.34 -16.64 -4.91
C ALA A 438 -9.94 -15.51 -3.94
N LEU A 439 -10.48 -15.52 -2.71
CA LEU A 439 -10.06 -14.60 -1.65
C LEU A 439 -8.61 -14.82 -1.20
N MET A 440 -8.12 -16.05 -1.20
CA MET A 440 -6.70 -16.32 -0.90
C MET A 440 -5.79 -15.77 -2.00
N THR A 441 -6.17 -15.87 -3.28
CA THR A 441 -5.45 -15.18 -4.36
C THR A 441 -5.43 -13.66 -4.12
N LEU A 442 -6.58 -13.07 -3.75
CA LEU A 442 -6.67 -11.64 -3.42
C LEU A 442 -5.96 -11.27 -2.11
N SER A 443 -5.62 -12.23 -1.25
CA SER A 443 -4.88 -11.95 -0.01
C SER A 443 -3.42 -11.59 -0.25
N ASP A 444 -2.91 -11.90 -1.45
CA ASP A 444 -1.59 -11.48 -1.91
C ASP A 444 -1.63 -10.11 -2.60
N PHE A 445 -2.82 -9.59 -2.95
CA PHE A 445 -3.02 -8.25 -3.51
C PHE A 445 -4.36 -7.60 -3.07
N PRO A 446 -4.55 -7.35 -1.76
CA PRO A 446 -5.80 -6.91 -1.15
C PRO A 446 -6.11 -5.45 -1.41
N CYS A 447 -5.21 -4.67 -2.02
CA CYS A 447 -5.48 -3.29 -2.45
C CYS A 447 -6.70 -3.23 -3.40
N PHE A 448 -7.03 -4.31 -4.12
CA PHE A 448 -8.28 -4.40 -4.89
C PHE A 448 -9.55 -4.62 -4.04
N LEU A 449 -9.41 -5.10 -2.81
CA LEU A 449 -10.48 -5.24 -1.82
C LEU A 449 -10.64 -3.98 -0.97
N THR A 450 -9.68 -3.07 -0.98
CA THR A 450 -9.74 -1.73 -0.39
C THR A 450 -9.02 -0.76 -1.32
N PRO A 451 -9.66 -0.33 -2.43
CA PRO A 451 -9.02 0.56 -3.40
C PRO A 451 -8.42 1.77 -2.69
N GLU A 452 -7.13 2.00 -2.96
CA GLU A 452 -6.28 2.98 -2.26
C GLU A 452 -6.57 4.43 -2.66
#